data_AF-A0A962YZL5-F1
#
_entry.id   AF-A0A962YZL5-F1
#
_cell.length_a   1.000
_cell.length_b   1.000
_cell.length_c   1.000
_cell.angle_alpha   90.00
_cell.angle_beta   90.00
_cell.angle_gamma   90.00
#
_symmetry.space_group_name_H-M   'P 1'
#
loop_
_entity.id
_entity.type
_entity.pdbx_description
1 polymer ?
#
loop_
_entity_poly.entity_id
_entity_poly.type
_entity_poly.pdbx_seq_one_letter_code
_entity_poly.pdbx_strand_id
1 'polypeptide(L)' 'MTATTNIAEAAARKAGRIIIRAMENLDDLEITEKSRNDYATEVDRASEKAIIDHILATFPDDKI' A
#
# COMPACT_ATOMS: atom_id res chain seq x y z
N MET A 1 2.80 -21.69 8.02
CA MET A 1 2.89 -20.49 7.15
C MET A 1 3.31 -20.95 5.77
N THR A 2 2.56 -20.59 4.73
CA THR A 2 2.92 -20.91 3.33
C THR A 2 3.77 -19.77 2.75
N ALA A 3 4.45 -20.03 1.62
CA ALA A 3 5.22 -19.00 0.92
C ALA A 3 4.35 -17.75 0.64
N THR A 4 3.11 -17.95 0.19
CA THR A 4 2.14 -16.87 -0.06
C THR A 4 1.84 -16.04 1.19
N THR A 5 1.64 -16.68 2.36
CA THR A 5 1.38 -15.94 3.61
C THR A 5 2.57 -15.07 4.01
N ASN A 6 3.80 -15.59 3.87
CA ASN A 6 5.01 -14.83 4.21
C ASN A 6 5.20 -13.61 3.30
N ILE A 7 4.91 -13.75 1.99
CA ILE A 7 4.98 -12.63 1.03
C ILE A 7 3.90 -11.60 1.31
N ALA A 8 2.66 -12.03 1.59
CA ALA A 8 1.58 -11.13 1.95
C ALA A 8 1.91 -10.34 3.24
N GLU A 9 2.47 -11.01 4.26
CA GLU A 9 2.90 -10.36 5.49
C GLU A 9 4.00 -9.32 5.22
N ALA A 10 5.00 -9.67 4.41
CA ALA A 10 6.09 -8.77 4.05
C ALA A 10 5.60 -7.55 3.24
N ALA A 11 4.66 -7.76 2.30
CA ALA A 11 4.01 -6.70 1.54
C ALA A 11 3.25 -5.74 2.46
N ALA A 12 2.41 -6.28 3.35
CA ALA A 12 1.65 -5.49 4.32
C ALA A 12 2.55 -4.70 5.26
N ARG A 13 3.65 -5.30 5.76
CA ARG A 13 4.65 -4.59 6.57
C ARG A 13 5.31 -3.44 5.81
N LYS A 14 5.51 -3.56 4.49
CA LYS A 14 6.10 -2.49 3.66
C LYS A 14 5.13 -1.32 3.50
N ALA A 15 3.87 -1.59 3.20
CA ALA A 15 2.82 -0.57 3.15
C ALA A 15 2.61 0.11 4.50
N GLY A 16 2.55 -0.65 5.60
CA GLY A 16 2.40 -0.09 6.94
C GLY A 16 3.49 0.91 7.30
N ARG A 17 4.74 0.69 6.86
CA ARG A 17 5.83 1.66 7.06
C ARG A 17 5.63 2.95 6.28
N ILE A 18 5.02 2.90 5.09
CA ILE A 18 4.68 4.09 4.30
C ILE A 18 3.63 4.91 5.05
N ILE A 19 2.57 4.24 5.53
CA ILE A 19 1.49 4.87 6.29
C ILE A 19 2.03 5.53 7.56
N ILE A 20 2.81 4.80 8.37
CA ILE A 20 3.36 5.33 9.64
C ILE A 20 4.23 6.58 9.38
N ARG A 21 5.04 6.58 8.32
CA ARG A 21 5.87 7.76 7.97
C ARG A 21 5.03 8.95 7.54
N ALA A 22 3.95 8.72 6.78
CA ALA A 22 3.06 9.79 6.36
C ALA A 22 2.30 10.40 7.55
N MET A 23 2.00 9.60 8.58
CA MET A 23 1.37 10.09 9.81
C MET A 23 2.23 11.10 10.58
N GLU A 24 3.55 11.14 10.34
CA GLU A 24 4.44 12.14 10.95
C GLU A 24 4.29 13.53 10.32
N ASN A 25 3.77 13.63 9.09
CA ASN A 25 3.63 14.88 8.32
C ASN A 25 2.27 14.96 7.62
N LEU A 26 1.17 14.91 8.37
CA LEU A 26 -0.20 14.94 7.83
C LEU A 26 -0.56 16.26 7.13
N ASP A 27 0.11 17.35 7.48
CA ASP A 27 -0.21 18.69 6.95
C ASP A 27 0.14 18.85 5.45
N ASP A 28 1.00 17.97 4.91
CA ASP A 28 1.45 18.00 3.51
C ASP A 28 0.76 16.94 2.64
N LEU A 29 -0.31 16.33 3.16
CA LEU A 29 -0.97 15.20 2.49
C LEU A 29 -1.85 15.65 1.31
N GLU A 30 -1.64 15.06 0.14
CA GLU A 30 -2.46 15.28 -1.05
C GLU A 30 -3.74 14.44 -1.04
N ILE A 31 -4.83 15.03 -0.56
CA ILE A 31 -6.14 14.37 -0.49
C ILE A 31 -6.91 14.52 -1.82
N THR A 32 -7.39 13.40 -2.35
CA THR A 32 -8.28 13.29 -3.51
C THR A 32 -9.66 12.77 -3.08
N GLU A 33 -10.73 13.49 -3.39
CA GLU A 33 -12.11 12.97 -3.26
C GLU A 33 -12.51 12.23 -4.54
N LYS A 34 -12.73 10.92 -4.45
CA LYS A 34 -13.11 10.06 -5.59
C LYS A 34 -14.62 10.10 -5.83
N SER A 35 -15.38 10.18 -4.75
CA SER A 35 -16.84 10.30 -4.72
C SER A 35 -17.24 10.95 -3.41
N ARG A 36 -18.52 11.29 -3.27
CA ARG A 36 -19.03 11.94 -2.07
C ARG A 36 -18.68 11.12 -0.81
N ASN A 37 -17.86 11.70 0.06
CA ASN A 37 -17.33 11.06 1.27
C ASN A 37 -16.40 9.85 1.04
N ASP A 38 -15.79 9.71 -0.14
CA ASP A 38 -14.78 8.69 -0.46
C ASP A 38 -13.47 9.39 -0.83
N TYR A 39 -12.48 9.30 0.07
CA TYR A 39 -11.20 9.98 -0.05
C TYR A 39 -10.09 8.96 -0.28
N ALA A 40 -9.08 9.37 -1.03
CA ALA A 40 -7.80 8.69 -1.15
C ALA A 40 -6.68 9.72 -1.09
N THR A 41 -5.50 9.25 -0.73
CA THR A 41 -4.29 10.06 -0.58
C THR A 41 -3.19 9.50 -1.45
N GLU A 42 -2.12 10.25 -1.62
CA GLU A 42 -0.86 9.75 -2.16
C GLU A 42 -0.28 8.60 -1.32
N VAL A 43 -0.59 8.53 -0.02
CA VAL A 43 -0.20 7.42 0.87
C VAL A 43 -0.89 6.12 0.46
N ASP A 44 -2.18 6.18 0.11
CA ASP A 44 -2.93 5.03 -0.39
C ASP A 44 -2.31 4.51 -1.68
N ARG A 45 -2.03 5.42 -2.63
CA ARG A 45 -1.39 5.09 -3.93
C ARG A 45 0.00 4.47 -3.73
N ALA A 46 0.82 5.05 -2.85
CA ALA A 46 2.15 4.55 -2.57
C ALA A 46 2.12 3.18 -1.88
N SER A 47 1.16 2.97 -0.97
CA SER A 47 0.97 1.70 -0.25
C SER A 47 0.49 0.59 -1.17
N GLU A 48 -0.50 0.87 -2.01
CA GLU A 48 -1.01 -0.07 -3.01
C GLU A 48 0.11 -0.49 -3.97
N LYS A 49 0.85 0.47 -4.52
CA LYS A 49 2.01 0.19 -5.38
C LYS A 49 3.03 -0.70 -4.67
N ALA A 50 3.35 -0.40 -3.41
CA ALA A 50 4.33 -1.18 -2.66
C ALA A 50 3.89 -2.63 -2.41
N ILE A 51 2.59 -2.87 -2.25
CA ILE A 51 2.00 -4.21 -2.11
C ILE A 51 2.07 -4.94 -3.45
N ILE A 52 1.55 -4.33 -4.52
CA ILE A 52 1.54 -4.91 -5.87
C ILE A 52 2.95 -5.28 -6.30
N ASP A 53 3.89 -4.35 -6.21
CA ASP A 53 5.29 -4.57 -6.59
C ASP A 53 5.89 -5.76 -5.82
N HIS A 54 5.56 -5.92 -4.54
CA HIS A 54 6.12 -6.99 -3.72
C HIS A 54 5.53 -8.36 -4.05
N ILE A 55 4.21 -8.41 -4.27
CA ILE A 55 3.53 -9.64 -4.66
C ILE A 55 4.02 -10.08 -6.04
N LEU A 56 3.98 -9.19 -7.03
CA LEU A 56 4.37 -9.51 -8.42
C LEU A 56 5.87 -9.81 -8.57
N ALA A 57 6.72 -9.32 -7.67
CA ALA A 57 8.13 -9.71 -7.64
C ALA A 57 8.33 -11.21 -7.32
N THR A 58 7.38 -11.83 -6.61
CA THR A 58 7.44 -13.26 -6.26
C THR A 58 6.46 -14.10 -7.09
N PHE A 59 5.33 -13.53 -7.48
CA PHE A 59 4.26 -14.17 -8.26
C PHE A 59 3.91 -13.33 -9.49
N PRO A 60 4.74 -13.36 -10.56
CA PRO A 60 4.60 -12.44 -11.69
C PRO A 60 3.31 -12.59 -12.50
N ASP A 61 2.69 -13.78 -12.47
CA ASP A 61 1.48 -14.11 -13.23
C ASP A 61 0.18 -13.93 -12.41
N ASP A 62 0.29 -13.55 -11.13
CA ASP A 62 -0.86 -13.30 -10.27
C ASP A 62 -1.63 -12.05 -10.74
N LYS A 63 -2.96 -12.13 -10.67
CA LYS A 63 -3.84 -10.98 -10.94
C LYS A 63 -4.10 -10.23 -9.64
N ILE A 64 -3.97 -8.90 -9.69
CA ILE A 64 -4.30 -7.98 -8.59
C ILE A 64 -5.53 -7.16 -8.95
#